data_AF-A0A5K0VR09-F1
#
_entry.id   AF-A0A5K0VR09-F1
#
_cell.length_a   1.000
_cell.length_b   1.000
_cell.length_c   1.000
_cell.angle_alpha   90.00
_cell.angle_beta   90.00
_cell.angle_gamma   90.00
#
_symmetry.space_group_name_H-M   'P 1'
#
loop_
_entity.id
_entity.type
_entity.pdbx_description
1 polymer ?
#
loop_
_entity_poly.entity_id
_entity_poly.type
_entity_poly.pdbx_seq_one_letter_code
_entity_poly.pdbx_strand_id
1 'polypeptide(L)'
;WDEKMSAAVPAEDVFYSVSLLRSAAHDWEVHEEQNMEILSACEKRKMGLKAYLPHYKEEREWKEHFGERWDTLLDRKLKFDPTGILATGQKIFRFPLVSSNSPHQTALK
;
A
#
# COMPACT_ATOMS: atom_id res chain seq x y z
N TRP A 1 -15.87 -7.70 -3.77
CA TRP A 1 -14.56 -8.09 -3.21
C TRP A 1 -14.80 -9.04 -2.05
N ASP A 2 -13.88 -9.97 -1.78
CA ASP A 2 -13.99 -10.91 -0.66
C ASP A 2 -13.02 -10.47 0.45
N GLU A 3 -13.51 -10.38 1.69
CA GLU A 3 -12.74 -10.00 2.88
C GLU A 3 -11.54 -10.91 3.15
N LYS A 4 -11.54 -12.12 2.60
CA LYS A 4 -10.41 -13.05 2.68
C LYS A 4 -9.26 -12.65 1.75
N MET A 5 -9.50 -11.87 0.70
CA MET A 5 -8.51 -11.46 -0.31
C MET A 5 -7.75 -10.21 0.09
N SER A 6 -6.45 -10.11 -0.14
CA SER A 6 -5.61 -8.99 0.32
C SER A 6 -5.84 -7.63 -0.36
N ALA A 7 -6.87 -7.48 -1.21
CA ALA A 7 -7.13 -6.22 -1.90
C ALA A 7 -7.74 -5.16 -0.98
N ALA A 8 -7.19 -3.95 -1.00
CA ALA A 8 -7.74 -2.81 -0.28
C ALA A 8 -8.80 -2.09 -1.11
N VAL A 9 -9.98 -1.89 -0.54
CA VAL A 9 -11.12 -1.19 -1.15
C VAL A 9 -11.76 -0.25 -0.13
N PRO A 10 -12.51 0.78 -0.58
CA PRO A 10 -13.29 1.62 0.33
C PRO A 10 -14.28 0.77 1.16
N ALA A 11 -14.53 1.18 2.40
CA ALA A 11 -15.47 0.52 3.31
C ALA A 11 -16.92 0.96 3.01
N GLU A 12 -17.38 0.69 1.79
CA GLU A 12 -18.68 1.10 1.27
C GLU A 12 -19.32 -0.05 0.48
N ASP A 13 -20.64 -0.18 0.56
CA ASP A 13 -21.38 -1.24 -0.17
C ASP A 13 -21.29 -1.07 -1.69
N VAL A 14 -21.26 0.18 -2.14
CA VAL A 14 -21.09 0.57 -3.54
C VAL A 14 -19.97 1.61 -3.61
N PHE A 15 -18.91 1.30 -4.34
CA PHE A 15 -17.80 2.22 -4.60
C PHE A 15 -17.49 2.22 -6.10
N TYR A 16 -16.82 3.28 -6.55
CA TYR A 16 -16.47 3.45 -7.96
C TYR A 16 -14.99 3.19 -8.18
N SER A 17 -14.67 2.48 -9.27
CA SER A 17 -13.31 2.46 -9.81
C SER A 17 -13.16 3.61 -10.78
N VAL A 18 -12.13 4.44 -10.58
CA VAL A 18 -11.77 5.54 -11.47
C VAL A 18 -10.34 5.29 -11.93
N SER A 19 -10.10 5.34 -13.24
CA SER A 19 -8.78 5.10 -13.83
C SER A 19 -8.44 6.20 -14.83
N LEU A 20 -7.31 6.86 -14.63
CA LEU A 20 -6.75 7.84 -15.56
C LEU A 20 -5.72 7.14 -16.44
N LEU A 21 -6.18 6.55 -17.55
CA LEU A 21 -5.36 5.76 -18.47
C LEU A 21 -4.58 6.67 -19.43
N ARG A 22 -3.60 7.39 -18.89
CA ARG A 22 -2.76 8.34 -19.64
C ARG A 22 -1.66 7.62 -20.41
N SER A 23 -1.28 8.16 -21.56
CA SER A 23 -0.12 7.72 -22.34
C SER A 23 0.82 8.90 -22.50
N ALA A 24 2.10 8.70 -22.18
CA ALA A 24 3.15 9.68 -22.39
C ALA A 24 4.36 9.01 -23.03
N ALA A 25 4.81 9.56 -24.17
CA ALA A 25 6.08 9.20 -24.79
C ALA A 25 7.22 10.14 -24.33
N HIS A 26 6.87 11.41 -24.07
CA HIS A 26 7.68 12.46 -23.48
C HIS A 26 6.78 13.21 -22.48
N ASP A 27 7.36 13.98 -21.54
CA ASP A 27 6.63 14.80 -20.54
C ASP A 27 5.75 14.01 -19.54
N TRP A 28 6.18 12.80 -19.14
CA TRP A 28 5.47 11.97 -18.17
C TRP A 28 5.38 12.64 -16.79
N GLU A 29 6.32 13.52 -16.48
CA GLU A 29 6.40 14.30 -15.25
C GLU A 29 5.17 15.21 -15.06
N VAL A 30 4.65 15.80 -16.15
CA VAL A 30 3.44 16.64 -16.10
C VAL A 30 2.22 15.81 -15.69
N HIS A 31 2.13 14.57 -16.16
CA HIS A 31 1.06 13.67 -15.75
C HIS A 31 1.22 13.18 -14.32
N GLU A 32 2.46 12.97 -13.86
CA GLU A 32 2.72 12.63 -12.46
C GLU A 32 2.31 13.78 -11.53
N GLU A 33 2.66 15.03 -11.87
CA GLU A 33 2.26 16.22 -11.12
C GLU A 33 0.73 16.34 -11.03
N GLN A 34 0.03 16.20 -12.15
CA GLN A 34 -1.44 16.21 -12.17
C GLN A 34 -2.06 15.08 -11.34
N ASN A 35 -1.47 13.87 -11.37
CA ASN A 35 -1.96 12.76 -10.55
C ASN A 35 -1.81 13.09 -9.05
N MET A 36 -0.70 13.71 -8.65
CA MET A 36 -0.48 14.15 -7.27
C MET A 36 -1.45 15.26 -6.84
N GLU A 37 -1.76 16.22 -7.72
CA GLU A 37 -2.76 17.26 -7.45
C GLU A 37 -4.16 16.66 -7.22
N ILE A 38 -4.57 15.69 -8.04
CA ILE A 38 -5.84 14.99 -7.90
C ILE A 38 -5.91 14.24 -6.57
N LEU A 39 -4.85 13.49 -6.23
CA LEU A 39 -4.78 12.78 -4.95
C LEU A 39 -4.87 13.75 -3.76
N SER A 40 -4.13 14.86 -3.80
CA SER A 40 -4.17 15.90 -2.75
C SER A 40 -5.55 16.53 -2.62
N ALA A 41 -6.24 16.80 -3.74
CA ALA A 41 -7.60 17.34 -3.72
C ALA A 41 -8.60 16.36 -3.09
N CYS A 42 -8.49 15.06 -3.42
CA CYS A 42 -9.31 14.01 -2.83
C CYS A 42 -9.08 13.86 -1.32
N GLU A 43 -7.82 13.91 -0.89
CA GLU A 43 -7.44 13.85 0.53
C GLU A 43 -7.99 15.04 1.32
N LYS A 44 -7.82 16.26 0.81
CA LYS A 44 -8.36 17.49 1.43
C LYS A 44 -9.87 17.45 1.61
N ARG A 45 -10.58 16.81 0.68
CA ARG A 45 -12.03 16.61 0.71
C ARG A 45 -12.47 15.39 1.52
N LYS A 46 -11.52 14.61 2.06
CA LYS A 46 -11.75 13.37 2.83
C LYS A 46 -12.64 12.36 2.09
N MET A 47 -12.42 12.19 0.79
CA MET A 47 -13.26 11.36 -0.08
C MET A 47 -13.12 9.83 0.12
N GLY A 48 -12.46 9.37 1.19
CA GLY A 48 -12.32 7.93 1.47
C GLY A 48 -11.55 7.13 0.40
N LEU A 49 -10.78 7.80 -0.46
CA LEU A 49 -10.12 7.19 -1.61
C LEU A 49 -9.15 6.08 -1.18
N LYS A 50 -9.24 4.92 -1.84
CA LYS A 50 -8.18 3.90 -1.85
C LYS A 50 -7.56 3.85 -3.24
N ALA A 51 -6.29 4.24 -3.33
CA ALA A 51 -5.55 4.18 -4.59
C ALA A 51 -5.38 2.72 -5.04
N TYR A 52 -5.77 2.42 -6.28
CA TYR A 52 -5.54 1.12 -6.90
C TYR A 52 -4.13 1.11 -7.50
N LEU A 53 -3.28 0.16 -7.10
CA LEU A 53 -1.84 0.09 -7.41
C LEU A 53 -1.03 1.31 -6.93
N PRO A 54 -1.07 1.64 -5.62
CA PRO A 54 -0.33 2.78 -5.11
C PRO A 54 1.18 2.52 -5.10
N HIS A 55 1.97 3.58 -5.27
CA HIS A 55 3.41 3.54 -5.06
C HIS A 55 3.77 4.38 -3.83
N TYR A 56 3.61 3.78 -2.65
CA TYR A 56 4.07 4.36 -1.38
C TYR A 56 5.53 4.01 -1.12
N LYS A 57 6.24 4.89 -0.40
CA LYS A 57 7.69 4.73 -0.13
C LYS A 57 7.95 4.27 1.31
N GLU A 58 7.00 4.50 2.21
CA GLU A 58 7.09 4.20 3.64
C GLU A 58 6.06 3.16 4.08
N GLU A 59 6.45 2.31 5.03
CA GLU A 59 5.55 1.31 5.62
C GLU A 59 4.34 1.95 6.31
N ARG A 60 4.49 3.15 6.88
CA ARG A 60 3.38 3.88 7.52
C ARG A 60 2.25 4.17 6.52
N GLU A 61 2.60 4.58 5.30
CA GLU A 61 1.61 4.84 4.25
C GLU A 61 0.88 3.54 3.85
N TRP A 62 1.61 2.41 3.83
CA TRP A 62 1.00 1.10 3.59
C TRP A 62 0.08 0.66 4.74
N LYS A 63 0.45 0.92 6.00
CA LYS A 63 -0.41 0.69 7.17
C LYS A 63 -1.70 1.50 7.07
N GLU A 64 -1.61 2.77 6.73
CA GLU A 64 -2.78 3.64 6.52
C GLU A 64 -3.63 3.16 5.33
N HIS A 65 -3.01 2.67 4.27
CA HIS A 65 -3.68 2.11 3.10
C HIS A 65 -4.48 0.84 3.43
N PHE A 66 -3.90 -0.12 4.14
CA PHE A 66 -4.57 -1.37 4.48
C PHE A 66 -5.45 -1.29 5.74
N GLY A 67 -5.22 -0.30 6.61
CA GLY A 67 -5.98 -0.07 7.84
C GLY A 67 -5.96 -1.31 8.75
N GLU A 68 -7.15 -1.68 9.24
CA GLU A 68 -7.36 -2.84 10.12
C GLU A 68 -6.86 -4.18 9.54
N ARG A 69 -6.68 -4.24 8.22
CA ARG A 69 -6.23 -5.46 7.52
C ARG A 69 -4.72 -5.62 7.48
N TRP A 70 -3.98 -4.61 7.96
CA TRP A 70 -2.51 -4.62 7.95
C TRP A 70 -1.93 -5.84 8.65
N ASP A 71 -2.41 -6.17 9.85
CA ASP A 71 -1.86 -7.26 10.65
C ASP A 71 -2.06 -8.62 9.95
N THR A 72 -3.23 -8.83 9.34
CA THR A 72 -3.50 -10.02 8.52
C THR A 72 -2.55 -10.12 7.32
N LEU A 73 -2.21 -8.98 6.69
CA LEU A 73 -1.26 -8.96 5.58
C LEU A 73 0.16 -9.28 6.06
N LEU A 74 0.57 -8.74 7.21
CA LEU A 74 1.86 -9.01 7.83
C LEU A 74 2.00 -10.49 8.22
N ASP A 75 0.98 -11.08 8.85
CA ASP A 75 0.97 -12.50 9.21
C ASP A 75 1.13 -13.39 7.97
N ARG A 76 0.43 -13.05 6.88
CA ARG A 76 0.57 -13.75 5.59
C ARG A 76 1.96 -13.56 5.01
N LYS A 77 2.55 -12.36 5.08
CA LYS A 77 3.91 -12.10 4.61
C LYS A 77 4.91 -12.96 5.38
N LEU A 78 4.82 -13.02 6.71
CA LEU A 78 5.67 -13.86 7.55
C LEU A 78 5.50 -15.35 7.25
N LYS A 79 4.27 -15.80 6.98
CA LYS A 79 3.99 -17.21 6.66
C LYS A 79 4.51 -17.65 5.30
N PHE A 80 4.39 -16.79 4.28
CA PHE A 80 4.61 -17.18 2.88
C PHE A 80 5.88 -16.58 2.24
N ASP A 81 6.45 -15.51 2.81
CA ASP A 81 7.71 -14.91 2.38
C ASP A 81 8.52 -14.38 3.59
N PRO A 82 8.95 -15.27 4.50
CA PRO A 82 9.62 -14.90 5.75
C PRO A 82 10.98 -14.20 5.55
N THR A 83 11.61 -14.39 4.40
CA THR A 83 12.91 -13.77 4.06
C THR A 83 12.75 -12.53 3.18
N GLY A 84 11.54 -12.22 2.73
CA GLY A 84 11.24 -10.96 2.04
C GLY A 84 11.77 -10.86 0.62
N ILE A 85 11.92 -11.99 -0.08
CA ILE A 85 12.51 -12.02 -1.42
C ILE A 85 11.50 -11.67 -2.51
N LEU A 86 10.19 -11.77 -2.22
CA LEU A 86 9.14 -11.58 -3.20
C LEU A 86 8.69 -10.11 -3.27
N ALA A 87 8.58 -9.62 -4.51
CA ALA A 87 7.98 -8.33 -4.87
C ALA A 87 8.55 -7.12 -4.09
N THR A 88 9.87 -7.09 -3.86
CA THR A 88 10.57 -6.02 -3.12
C THR A 88 10.34 -4.62 -3.71
N GLY A 89 10.10 -4.53 -5.02
CA GLY A 89 9.75 -3.28 -5.71
C GLY A 89 8.45 -2.62 -5.22
N GLN A 90 7.54 -3.39 -4.60
CA GLN A 90 6.31 -2.84 -3.98
C GLN A 90 6.60 -2.04 -2.71
N LYS A 91 7.77 -2.22 -2.09
CA LYS A 91 8.21 -1.47 -0.89
C LYS A 91 7.23 -1.50 0.29
N ILE A 92 6.38 -2.53 0.36
CA ILE A 92 5.40 -2.73 1.45
C ILE A 92 6.11 -3.08 2.76
N PHE A 93 7.08 -4.00 2.68
CA PHE A 93 7.82 -4.52 3.83
C PHE A 93 9.32 -4.35 3.60
N ARG A 94 10.05 -3.85 4.61
CA ARG A 94 11.52 -3.77 4.58
C ARG A 94 12.09 -4.90 5.43
N PHE A 95 12.98 -5.69 4.85
CA PHE A 95 13.62 -6.82 5.51
C PHE A 95 15.07 -6.51 5.94
N PRO A 96 15.56 -7.08 7.07
CA PRO A 96 14.80 -7.90 8.02
C PRO A 96 13.68 -7.06 8.66
N LEU A 97 12.52 -7.68 8.89
CA LEU A 97 11.39 -6.99 9.53
C LEU A 97 11.83 -6.55 10.92
N VAL A 98 12.05 -5.25 11.11
CA VAL A 98 12.43 -4.72 12.42
C VAL A 98 11.15 -4.63 13.24
N SER A 99 10.98 -5.55 14.19
CA SER A 99 9.89 -5.48 15.16
C SER A 99 10.03 -4.21 15.98
N SER A 100 9.13 -3.24 15.79
CA SER A 100 9.04 -2.07 16.65
C SER A 100 8.56 -2.52 18.04
N ASN A 101 9.51 -2.60 18.96
CA ASN A 101 9.40 -2.91 20.40
C ASN A 101 9.29 -4.40 20.80
N SER A 102 10.46 -5.03 20.99
CA SER A 102 10.67 -5.98 22.10
C SER A 102 12.15 -5.98 22.52
N PRO A 103 12.50 -5.88 23.84
CA PRO A 103 13.89 -5.78 24.31
C PRO A 103 14.72 -7.06 24.20
N HIS A 104 14.20 -8.13 23.62
CA HIS A 104 14.93 -9.40 23.51
C HIS A 104 15.10 -9.80 22.06
N GLN A 105 16.22 -9.35 21.47
CA GLN A 105 16.81 -10.01 20.33
C GLN A 105 17.25 -11.41 20.76
N THR A 106 16.67 -12.43 20.14
CA THR A 106 17.39 -13.67 19.88
C THR A 106 17.20 -13.99 18.42
N ALA A 107 18.28 -13.81 17.66
CA ALA A 107 18.36 -14.20 16.27
C ALA A 107 18.03 -15.69 16.14
N LEU A 108 17.00 -16.02 15.35
CA LEU A 108 16.86 -17.37 14.83
C LEU A 108 17.82 -17.49 13.64
N LYS A 109 18.78 -18.42 13.80
CA LYS A 109 19.63 -18.91 12.71
C LYS A 109 18.80 -19.67 11.68
#